data_AF-A0A6A4B0S3-F1
#
_entry.id   AF-A0A6A4B0S3-F1
#
_cell.length_a   1.000
_cell.length_b   1.000
_cell.length_c   1.000
_cell.angle_alpha   90.00
_cell.angle_beta   90.00
_cell.angle_gamma   90.00
#
_symmetry.space_group_name_H-M   'P 1'
#
loop_
_entity.id
_entity.type
_entity.pdbx_description
1 polymer ?
#
loop_
_entity_poly.entity_id
_entity_poly.type
_entity_poly.pdbx_seq_one_letter_code
_entity_poly.pdbx_strand_id
1 'polypeptide(L)'
;AALKKKKAPKRSHYVDVAYVPPTSNECERFFSAAKLVLSDVRKSLSPAKLEMLMCLQYNRELWDVNTVEQVTGKSVETTDLLVLCGIPGSGKSSFRRALIKRSIASRAAPRTVRADNALYQPWTEIHSDEIGRKGCERTIGQRSLRRAILDRCNGVAADRKKFLGLAATWSQHATAVVFDTPTKLCEARAMQRADHSTLPPGRRVKLAIHQHSSTFEYPDLAEGFQTIVRVTSVEAALELVEMLSPPLPLLKFPRTAHLIDLGAATSDDLISCVSLPADENTTIVIAEKLDGANMGISLSADGALVVQNRSHVISCETHRQQGTRECNT
;
A
#
# COMPACT_ATOMS: atom_id res chain seq x y z
N ALA A 1 45.77 8.82 25.19
CA ALA A 1 45.52 8.36 23.81
C ALA A 1 44.27 9.04 23.27
N ALA A 2 44.40 9.88 22.23
CA ALA A 2 43.29 10.64 21.67
C ALA A 2 42.42 9.76 20.75
N LEU A 3 41.11 9.70 21.01
CA LEU A 3 40.11 9.02 20.18
C LEU A 3 39.98 9.72 18.82
N LYS A 4 40.56 9.13 17.78
CA LYS A 4 40.34 9.53 16.38
C LYS A 4 38.87 9.30 16.02
N LYS A 5 38.11 10.38 15.81
CA LYS A 5 36.77 10.32 15.18
C LYS A 5 36.89 9.65 13.81
N LYS A 6 36.23 8.51 13.62
CA LYS A 6 36.07 7.87 12.30
C LYS A 6 35.23 8.78 11.41
N LYS A 7 35.77 9.19 10.26
CA LYS A 7 35.01 9.90 9.21
C LYS A 7 33.88 9.00 8.73
N ALA A 8 32.65 9.52 8.70
CA ALA A 8 31.52 8.85 8.07
C ALA A 8 31.82 8.68 6.56
N PRO A 9 31.54 7.50 5.97
CA PRO A 9 31.75 7.28 4.54
C PRO A 9 30.80 8.18 3.74
N LYS A 10 31.33 8.83 2.70
CA LYS A 10 30.52 9.59 1.74
C LYS A 10 29.49 8.63 1.11
N ARG A 11 28.20 8.98 1.17
CA ARG A 11 27.15 8.25 0.44
C ARG A 11 27.49 8.29 -1.06
N SER A 12 27.53 7.12 -1.68
CA SER A 12 27.64 6.97 -3.13
C SER A 12 26.46 7.68 -3.81
N HIS A 13 26.72 8.40 -4.91
CA HIS A 13 25.67 8.94 -5.78
C HIS A 13 24.96 7.86 -6.60
N TYR A 14 25.48 6.63 -6.60
CA TYR A 14 24.96 5.51 -7.38
C TYR A 14 24.05 4.63 -6.52
N VAL A 15 22.92 4.21 -7.12
CA VAL A 15 22.00 3.24 -6.54
C VAL A 15 22.71 1.90 -6.37
N ASP A 16 22.54 1.28 -5.20
CA ASP A 16 23.04 -0.07 -4.95
C ASP A 16 22.27 -1.06 -5.83
N VAL A 17 22.99 -1.69 -6.78
CA VAL A 17 22.47 -2.71 -7.70
C VAL A 17 22.83 -4.12 -7.24
N ALA A 18 23.13 -4.34 -5.96
CA ALA A 18 23.37 -5.68 -5.41
C ALA A 18 22.18 -6.64 -5.58
N TYR A 19 20.99 -6.13 -5.90
CA TYR A 19 19.81 -6.92 -6.28
C TYR A 19 19.88 -7.47 -7.72
N VAL A 20 20.81 -6.98 -8.56
CA VAL A 20 21.06 -7.51 -9.89
C VAL A 20 22.06 -8.66 -9.75
N PRO A 21 21.66 -9.92 -9.99
CA PRO A 21 22.55 -11.05 -9.82
C PRO A 21 23.78 -10.93 -10.73
N PRO A 22 24.98 -11.26 -10.25
CA PRO A 22 26.24 -11.07 -10.98
C PRO A 22 26.42 -12.02 -12.18
N THR A 23 25.51 -12.98 -12.36
CA THR A 23 25.57 -14.01 -13.42
C THR A 23 24.17 -14.30 -13.96
N SER A 24 24.06 -14.61 -15.26
CA SER A 24 22.82 -14.99 -15.95
C SER A 24 22.24 -16.34 -15.52
N ASN A 25 22.87 -17.05 -14.57
CA ASN A 25 22.47 -18.38 -14.12
C ASN A 25 20.99 -18.48 -13.72
N GLU A 26 20.43 -17.44 -13.11
CA GLU A 26 19.01 -17.39 -12.73
C GLU A 26 18.09 -17.25 -13.96
N CYS A 27 18.45 -16.39 -14.90
CA CYS A 27 17.76 -16.26 -16.18
C CYS A 27 17.81 -17.57 -16.99
N GLU A 28 18.97 -18.24 -17.02
CA GLU A 28 19.14 -19.51 -17.73
C GLU A 28 18.29 -20.63 -17.11
N ARG A 29 18.20 -20.68 -15.78
CA ARG A 29 17.31 -21.60 -15.06
C ARG A 29 15.83 -21.29 -15.33
N PHE A 30 15.46 -20.02 -15.37
CA PHE A 30 14.11 -19.57 -15.73
C PHE A 30 13.72 -20.04 -17.15
N PHE A 31 14.57 -19.80 -18.15
CA PHE A 31 14.30 -20.23 -19.53
C PHE A 31 14.34 -21.75 -19.70
N SER A 32 15.16 -22.46 -18.93
CA SER A 32 15.15 -23.93 -18.90
C SER A 32 13.85 -24.48 -18.32
N ALA A 33 13.35 -23.89 -17.23
CA ALA A 33 12.04 -24.25 -16.66
C ALA A 33 10.88 -23.90 -17.61
N ALA A 34 10.90 -22.75 -18.27
CA ALA A 34 9.92 -22.36 -19.27
C ALA A 34 9.85 -23.36 -20.44
N LYS A 35 11.01 -23.90 -20.86
CA LYS A 35 11.11 -24.93 -21.89
C LYS A 35 10.44 -26.25 -21.47
N LEU A 36 10.50 -26.62 -20.19
CA LEU A 36 9.80 -27.81 -19.66
C LEU A 36 8.29 -27.61 -19.59
N VAL A 37 7.84 -26.38 -19.30
CA VAL A 37 6.41 -26.02 -19.29
C VAL A 37 5.84 -25.96 -20.72
N LEU A 38 6.64 -25.54 -21.71
CA LEU A 38 6.33 -25.58 -23.14
C LEU A 38 6.62 -26.95 -23.79
N SER A 39 6.09 -28.03 -23.21
CA SER A 39 6.17 -29.36 -23.82
C SER A 39 5.20 -29.51 -25.00
N ASP A 40 5.39 -30.55 -25.84
CA ASP A 40 4.59 -30.81 -27.03
C ASP A 40 3.07 -30.91 -26.77
N VAL A 41 2.69 -31.27 -25.55
CA VAL A 41 1.30 -31.41 -25.09
C VAL A 41 0.68 -30.08 -24.62
N ARG A 42 1.48 -29.00 -24.52
CA ARG A 42 1.08 -27.67 -24.06
C ARG A 42 1.30 -26.58 -25.12
N LYS A 43 1.43 -26.97 -26.40
CA LYS A 43 1.61 -26.05 -27.53
C LYS A 43 0.44 -25.07 -27.76
N SER A 44 -0.74 -25.36 -27.21
CA SER A 44 -1.90 -24.45 -27.24
C SER A 44 -1.94 -23.46 -26.07
N LEU A 45 -0.90 -23.43 -25.22
CA LEU A 45 -0.81 -22.49 -24.11
C LEU A 45 -0.49 -21.10 -24.66
N SER A 46 -1.38 -20.13 -24.42
CA SER A 46 -1.14 -18.75 -24.84
C SER A 46 0.07 -18.16 -24.10
N PRO A 47 0.79 -17.20 -24.71
CA PRO A 47 1.91 -16.52 -24.06
C PRO A 47 1.56 -15.97 -22.66
N ALA A 48 0.36 -15.41 -22.50
CA ALA A 48 -0.15 -14.93 -21.22
C ALA A 48 -0.32 -16.04 -20.16
N LYS A 49 -0.79 -17.23 -20.56
CA LYS A 49 -0.94 -18.37 -19.63
C LYS A 49 0.41 -18.98 -19.25
N LEU A 50 1.36 -18.99 -20.18
CA LEU A 50 2.74 -19.39 -19.91
C LEU A 50 3.39 -18.43 -18.91
N GLU A 51 3.27 -17.12 -19.15
CA GLU A 51 3.82 -16.09 -18.28
C GLU A 51 3.23 -16.18 -16.87
N MET A 52 1.91 -16.34 -16.75
CA MET A 52 1.25 -16.55 -15.46
C MET A 52 1.77 -17.81 -14.74
N LEU A 53 1.87 -18.95 -15.43
CA LEU A 53 2.38 -20.19 -14.83
C LEU A 53 3.86 -20.09 -14.42
N MET A 54 4.68 -19.39 -15.20
CA MET A 54 6.09 -19.16 -14.91
C MET A 54 6.28 -18.14 -13.77
N CYS A 55 5.48 -17.07 -13.76
CA CYS A 55 5.44 -16.08 -12.69
C CYS A 55 5.03 -16.73 -11.37
N LEU A 56 4.01 -17.59 -11.41
CA LEU A 56 3.67 -18.43 -10.27
C LEU A 56 4.89 -19.31 -9.93
N GLN A 57 5.26 -20.29 -10.76
CA GLN A 57 6.31 -21.26 -10.45
C GLN A 57 7.62 -20.64 -9.88
N TYR A 58 8.06 -19.49 -10.39
CA TYR A 58 9.29 -18.83 -9.95
C TYR A 58 9.12 -18.02 -8.65
N ASN A 59 7.95 -17.45 -8.41
CA ASN A 59 7.63 -16.71 -7.18
C ASN A 59 6.91 -17.57 -6.15
N ARG A 60 7.09 -18.90 -6.15
CA ARG A 60 6.32 -19.84 -5.29
C ARG A 60 6.37 -19.53 -3.79
N GLU A 61 7.39 -18.81 -3.35
CA GLU A 61 7.52 -18.28 -1.99
C GLU A 61 6.66 -17.04 -1.69
N LEU A 62 6.14 -16.38 -2.72
CA LEU A 62 5.28 -15.17 -2.66
C LEU A 62 3.80 -15.47 -2.84
N TRP A 63 3.42 -16.69 -3.22
CA TRP A 63 2.02 -17.12 -3.30
C TRP A 63 1.87 -18.51 -2.70
N ASP A 64 1.10 -18.55 -1.61
CA ASP A 64 0.59 -19.75 -0.96
C ASP A 64 -0.94 -19.63 -0.96
N VAL A 65 -1.66 -20.76 -0.88
CA VAL A 65 -3.13 -20.86 -0.87
C VAL A 65 -3.76 -20.08 0.32
N ASN A 66 -2.94 -19.60 1.25
CA ASN A 66 -3.31 -18.90 2.48
C ASN A 66 -3.38 -17.37 2.33
N THR A 67 -3.87 -16.93 1.18
CA THR A 67 -4.49 -15.62 0.97
C THR A 67 -5.60 -15.39 2.01
N VAL A 68 -5.43 -14.41 2.92
CA VAL A 68 -6.27 -14.17 4.12
C VAL A 68 -6.70 -15.49 4.79
N GLU A 69 -5.82 -16.05 5.63
CA GLU A 69 -5.98 -17.39 6.23
C GLU A 69 -7.35 -17.60 6.92
N GLN A 70 -7.98 -16.55 7.46
CA GLN A 70 -9.28 -16.68 8.10
C GLN A 70 -10.02 -15.34 8.24
N VAL A 71 -11.24 -15.25 7.69
CA VAL A 71 -12.24 -14.23 8.05
C VAL A 71 -13.33 -14.92 8.87
N THR A 72 -13.56 -14.45 10.09
CA THR A 72 -14.60 -14.96 10.98
C THR A 72 -15.59 -13.84 11.30
N GLY A 73 -16.89 -14.08 11.13
CA GLY A 73 -17.94 -13.10 11.43
C GLY A 73 -18.61 -12.56 10.17
N LYS A 74 -18.94 -11.25 10.17
CA LYS A 74 -19.66 -10.58 9.08
C LYS A 74 -18.71 -10.19 7.91
N SER A 75 -19.28 -9.71 6.81
CA SER A 75 -18.49 -9.19 5.68
C SER A 75 -17.77 -7.89 6.05
N VAL A 76 -16.48 -7.78 5.70
CA VAL A 76 -15.61 -6.64 6.01
C VAL A 76 -16.01 -5.34 5.32
N GLU A 77 -16.80 -5.39 4.24
CA GLU A 77 -17.17 -4.21 3.43
C GLU A 77 -17.92 -3.14 4.24
N THR A 78 -18.69 -3.59 5.24
CA THR A 78 -19.50 -2.72 6.10
C THR A 78 -18.73 -2.20 7.33
N THR A 79 -17.43 -2.49 7.43
CA THR A 79 -16.59 -2.06 8.56
C THR A 79 -16.55 -0.53 8.66
N ASP A 80 -16.85 -0.02 9.86
CA ASP A 80 -16.72 1.40 10.21
C ASP A 80 -15.59 1.65 11.23
N LEU A 81 -15.18 0.64 11.99
CA LEU A 81 -14.02 0.71 12.88
C LEU A 81 -13.05 -0.44 12.61
N LEU A 82 -11.81 -0.10 12.24
CA LEU A 82 -10.71 -1.07 12.16
C LEU A 82 -9.86 -1.00 13.43
N VAL A 83 -9.70 -2.13 14.11
CA VAL A 83 -8.78 -2.26 15.25
C VAL A 83 -7.62 -3.17 14.85
N LEU A 84 -6.45 -2.57 14.59
CA LEU A 84 -5.28 -3.32 14.16
C LEU A 84 -4.62 -4.00 15.37
N CYS A 85 -4.47 -5.31 15.32
CA CYS A 85 -3.93 -6.12 16.42
C CYS A 85 -2.65 -6.82 15.95
N GLY A 86 -1.60 -6.76 16.76
CA GLY A 86 -0.35 -7.48 16.48
C GLY A 86 0.85 -6.82 17.13
N ILE A 87 1.95 -7.57 17.25
CA ILE A 87 3.19 -7.10 17.89
C ILE A 87 3.93 -6.05 17.06
N PRO A 88 4.82 -5.24 17.66
CA PRO A 88 5.67 -4.31 16.89
C PRO A 88 6.43 -5.03 15.77
N GLY A 89 6.46 -4.45 14.57
CA GLY A 89 7.10 -5.08 13.39
C GLY A 89 6.19 -5.97 12.54
N SER A 90 4.94 -6.24 12.97
CA SER A 90 4.01 -7.13 12.25
C SER A 90 3.38 -6.57 10.97
N GLY A 91 3.55 -5.27 10.67
CA GLY A 91 3.07 -4.67 9.42
C GLY A 91 1.81 -3.80 9.52
N LYS A 92 1.18 -3.67 10.69
CA LYS A 92 -0.01 -2.83 10.95
C LYS A 92 0.05 -1.42 10.33
N SER A 93 1.10 -0.66 10.64
CA SER A 93 1.24 0.70 10.15
C SER A 93 1.49 0.78 8.64
N SER A 94 2.12 -0.26 8.05
CA SER A 94 2.26 -0.36 6.60
C SER A 94 0.90 -0.59 5.95
N PHE A 95 0.07 -1.47 6.52
CA PHE A 95 -1.30 -1.70 6.07
C PHE A 95 -2.16 -0.43 6.18
N ARG A 96 -2.18 0.25 7.33
CA ARG A 96 -2.88 1.54 7.48
C ARG A 96 -2.47 2.52 6.38
N ARG A 97 -1.17 2.75 6.21
CA ARG A 97 -0.65 3.68 5.19
C ARG A 97 -1.09 3.29 3.79
N ALA A 98 -1.07 2.00 3.44
CA ALA A 98 -1.52 1.51 2.15
C ALA A 98 -3.03 1.78 1.95
N LEU A 99 -3.86 1.46 2.95
CA LEU A 99 -5.30 1.72 2.93
C LEU A 99 -5.63 3.20 2.75
N ILE A 100 -4.96 4.07 3.51
CA ILE A 100 -5.17 5.52 3.45
C ILE A 100 -4.72 6.07 2.11
N LYS A 101 -3.53 5.68 1.63
CA LYS A 101 -3.01 6.12 0.32
C LYS A 101 -3.96 5.73 -0.81
N ARG A 102 -4.48 4.50 -0.78
CA ARG A 102 -5.45 4.02 -1.78
C ARG A 102 -6.79 4.75 -1.67
N SER A 103 -7.27 4.99 -0.45
CA SER A 103 -8.51 5.76 -0.19
C SER A 103 -8.40 7.22 -0.66
N ILE A 104 -7.22 7.83 -0.56
CA ILE A 104 -6.96 9.18 -1.10
C ILE A 104 -6.95 9.15 -2.62
N ALA A 105 -6.25 8.19 -3.22
CA ALA A 105 -6.16 8.04 -4.68
C ALA A 105 -7.53 7.78 -5.31
N SER A 106 -8.41 7.02 -4.65
CA SER A 106 -9.76 6.76 -5.14
C SER A 106 -10.65 8.03 -5.20
N ARG A 107 -10.29 9.11 -4.51
CA ARG A 107 -11.01 10.41 -4.58
C ARG A 107 -10.90 11.09 -5.95
N ALA A 108 -10.04 10.60 -6.85
CA ALA A 108 -10.04 11.02 -8.25
C ALA A 108 -11.32 10.60 -9.01
N ALA A 109 -12.14 9.70 -8.45
CA ALA A 109 -13.37 9.26 -9.07
C ALA A 109 -14.41 10.42 -9.16
N PRO A 110 -15.33 10.40 -10.13
CA PRO A 110 -16.39 11.41 -10.23
C PRO A 110 -17.22 11.52 -8.94
N ARG A 111 -17.73 12.72 -8.64
CA ARG A 111 -18.56 12.95 -7.43
C ARG A 111 -19.82 12.07 -7.41
N THR A 112 -20.40 11.82 -8.57
CA THR A 112 -21.56 10.95 -8.79
C THR A 112 -21.33 9.51 -8.35
N VAL A 113 -20.10 8.99 -8.46
CA VAL A 113 -19.75 7.63 -8.00
C VAL A 113 -19.51 7.59 -6.48
N ARG A 114 -19.12 8.72 -5.89
CA ARG A 114 -18.65 8.78 -4.49
C ARG A 114 -19.74 9.11 -3.47
N ALA A 115 -20.73 9.91 -3.86
CA ALA A 115 -21.66 10.55 -2.92
C ALA A 115 -22.39 9.55 -2.01
N ASP A 116 -22.76 8.39 -2.55
CA ASP A 116 -23.61 7.40 -1.85
C ASP A 116 -22.87 6.10 -1.47
N ASN A 117 -21.55 6.04 -1.67
CA ASN A 117 -20.77 4.83 -1.40
C ASN A 117 -19.94 4.98 -0.12
N ALA A 118 -20.30 4.18 0.90
CA ALA A 118 -19.67 4.18 2.22
C ALA A 118 -18.16 3.91 2.18
N LEU A 119 -17.65 3.17 1.18
CA LEU A 119 -16.22 2.92 1.03
C LEU A 119 -15.41 4.20 0.76
N TYR A 120 -16.03 5.22 0.15
CA TYR A 120 -15.36 6.51 -0.13
C TYR A 120 -15.34 7.46 1.07
N GLN A 121 -15.97 7.09 2.19
CA GLN A 121 -15.87 7.86 3.42
C GLN A 121 -14.43 7.80 3.95
N PRO A 122 -13.82 8.95 4.29
CA PRO A 122 -12.44 9.00 4.72
C PRO A 122 -12.28 8.29 6.07
N TRP A 123 -11.17 7.54 6.19
CA TRP A 123 -10.75 6.95 7.44
C TRP A 123 -10.14 8.02 8.35
N THR A 124 -10.61 8.11 9.59
CA THR A 124 -9.93 8.87 10.63
C THR A 124 -8.83 8.00 11.24
N GLU A 125 -7.59 8.46 11.18
CA GLU A 125 -6.43 7.73 11.69
C GLU A 125 -6.22 8.00 13.19
N ILE A 126 -6.11 6.94 13.98
CA ILE A 126 -5.90 7.03 15.44
C ILE A 126 -4.71 6.14 15.81
N HIS A 127 -3.56 6.76 16.13
CA HIS A 127 -2.34 6.05 16.53
C HIS A 127 -1.61 6.75 17.67
N SER A 128 -0.95 5.96 18.52
CA SER A 128 -0.35 6.46 19.77
C SER A 128 0.93 7.26 19.60
N ASP A 129 1.62 7.16 18.46
CA ASP A 129 2.92 7.80 18.26
C ASP A 129 2.83 9.34 18.27
N GLU A 130 1.69 9.90 17.89
CA GLU A 130 1.46 11.36 17.86
C GLU A 130 0.66 11.88 19.06
N ILE A 131 -0.39 11.16 19.48
CA ILE A 131 -1.38 11.68 20.46
C ILE A 131 -1.38 10.93 21.79
N GLY A 132 -0.57 9.87 21.91
CA GLY A 132 -0.52 9.01 23.08
C GLY A 132 -1.83 8.26 23.36
N ARG A 133 -1.85 7.49 24.46
CA ARG A 133 -3.01 6.65 24.82
C ARG A 133 -4.27 7.49 25.11
N LYS A 134 -4.17 8.51 25.95
CA LYS A 134 -5.31 9.36 26.33
C LYS A 134 -5.87 10.12 25.13
N GLY A 135 -5.01 10.51 24.18
CA GLY A 135 -5.44 11.11 22.92
C GLY A 135 -6.24 10.12 22.09
N CYS A 136 -5.78 8.88 21.94
CA CYS A 136 -6.52 7.83 21.23
C CYS A 136 -7.92 7.60 21.86
N GLU A 137 -8.00 7.50 23.19
CA GLU A 137 -9.26 7.32 23.92
C GLU A 137 -10.22 8.53 23.71
N ARG A 138 -9.69 9.75 23.68
CA ARG A 138 -10.49 10.95 23.41
C ARG A 138 -11.01 10.96 21.98
N THR A 139 -10.15 10.71 21.00
CA THR A 139 -10.50 10.76 19.57
C THR A 139 -11.55 9.70 19.24
N ILE A 140 -11.33 8.45 19.66
CA ILE A 140 -12.26 7.35 19.34
C ILE A 140 -13.64 7.55 19.98
N GLY A 141 -13.73 8.27 21.09
CA GLY A 141 -15.00 8.59 21.78
C GLY A 141 -15.77 9.77 21.18
N GLN A 142 -15.27 10.41 20.12
CA GLN A 142 -15.95 11.53 19.47
C GLN A 142 -17.19 11.05 18.70
N ARG A 143 -18.38 11.57 19.06
CA ARG A 143 -19.66 11.22 18.40
C ARG A 143 -19.75 11.61 16.92
N SER A 144 -18.90 12.52 16.46
CA SER A 144 -18.83 12.94 15.07
C SER A 144 -18.09 11.93 14.19
N LEU A 145 -17.39 10.94 14.77
CA LEU A 145 -16.74 9.90 14.01
C LEU A 145 -17.76 9.06 13.24
N ARG A 146 -17.34 8.65 12.06
CA ARG A 146 -18.12 7.79 11.16
C ARG A 146 -17.32 6.59 10.69
N ARG A 147 -16.00 6.78 10.53
CA ARG A 147 -15.09 5.73 10.10
C ARG A 147 -13.70 5.96 10.66
N ALA A 148 -13.09 4.97 11.30
CA ALA A 148 -11.78 5.14 11.94
C ALA A 148 -10.90 3.88 11.92
N ILE A 149 -9.58 4.10 11.96
CA ILE A 149 -8.55 3.06 12.08
C ILE A 149 -7.78 3.31 13.37
N LEU A 150 -7.82 2.35 14.29
CA LEU A 150 -7.01 2.34 15.50
C LEU A 150 -5.72 1.53 15.27
N ASP A 151 -4.63 2.23 14.91
CA ASP A 151 -3.29 1.67 14.69
C ASP A 151 -2.46 1.74 15.98
N ARG A 152 -2.59 0.68 16.78
CA ARG A 152 -1.77 0.40 17.98
C ARG A 152 -1.39 -1.08 17.96
N CYS A 153 -0.77 -1.61 19.02
CA CYS A 153 -0.56 -3.06 19.11
C CYS A 153 -1.85 -3.82 19.48
N ASN A 154 -2.74 -3.19 20.26
CA ASN A 154 -4.04 -3.72 20.70
C ASN A 154 -3.98 -5.19 21.17
N GLY A 155 -2.88 -5.55 21.86
CA GLY A 155 -2.59 -6.94 22.23
C GLY A 155 -3.25 -7.43 23.51
N VAL A 156 -3.98 -6.59 24.24
CA VAL A 156 -4.60 -6.95 25.52
C VAL A 156 -6.12 -6.83 25.37
N ALA A 157 -6.87 -7.88 25.72
CA ALA A 157 -8.32 -7.95 25.50
C ALA A 157 -9.08 -6.87 26.28
N ALA A 158 -8.69 -6.63 27.54
CA ALA A 158 -9.26 -5.56 28.36
C ALA A 158 -9.07 -4.17 27.75
N ASP A 159 -7.95 -3.93 27.04
CA ASP A 159 -7.71 -2.66 26.35
C ASP A 159 -8.66 -2.51 25.16
N ARG A 160 -8.77 -3.55 24.32
CA ARG A 160 -9.68 -3.56 23.16
C ARG A 160 -11.13 -3.32 23.57
N LYS A 161 -11.60 -4.00 24.63
CA LYS A 161 -12.94 -3.82 25.18
C LYS A 161 -13.23 -2.37 25.59
N LYS A 162 -12.23 -1.66 26.14
CA LYS A 162 -12.36 -0.22 26.46
C LYS A 162 -12.52 0.63 25.20
N PHE A 163 -11.72 0.40 24.16
CA PHE A 163 -11.84 1.13 22.89
C PHE A 163 -13.16 0.86 22.19
N LEU A 164 -13.62 -0.39 22.18
CA LEU A 164 -14.94 -0.76 21.65
C LEU A 164 -16.07 -0.05 22.42
N GLY A 165 -15.98 0.00 23.75
CA GLY A 165 -16.95 0.73 24.58
C GLY A 165 -17.01 2.23 24.27
N LEU A 166 -15.87 2.87 23.98
CA LEU A 166 -15.82 4.28 23.57
C LEU A 166 -16.40 4.51 22.17
N ALA A 167 -16.16 3.57 21.25
CA ALA A 167 -16.64 3.63 19.87
C ALA A 167 -18.13 3.27 19.72
N ALA A 168 -18.72 2.59 20.71
CA ALA A 168 -20.11 2.11 20.67
C ALA A 168 -21.17 3.19 20.40
N THR A 169 -20.82 4.46 20.60
CA THR A 169 -21.71 5.59 20.30
C THR A 169 -21.88 5.88 18.81
N TRP A 170 -20.99 5.35 17.95
CA TRP A 170 -20.99 5.63 16.52
C TRP A 170 -20.70 4.41 15.64
N SER A 171 -19.83 3.49 16.08
CA SER A 171 -19.47 2.29 15.34
C SER A 171 -20.56 1.22 15.47
N GLN A 172 -21.01 0.70 14.34
CA GLN A 172 -21.95 -0.43 14.23
C GLN A 172 -21.22 -1.71 13.83
N HIS A 173 -20.07 -1.57 13.16
CA HIS A 173 -19.26 -2.68 12.68
C HIS A 173 -17.78 -2.48 12.97
N ALA A 174 -17.38 -2.91 14.16
CA ALA A 174 -15.98 -3.03 14.54
C ALA A 174 -15.37 -4.35 14.02
N THR A 175 -14.24 -4.23 13.32
CA THR A 175 -13.47 -5.34 12.76
C THR A 175 -12.07 -5.36 13.37
N ALA A 176 -11.67 -6.50 13.94
CA ALA A 176 -10.30 -6.73 14.38
C ALA A 176 -9.46 -7.27 13.22
N VAL A 177 -8.31 -6.67 12.94
CA VAL A 177 -7.36 -7.18 11.95
C VAL A 177 -6.11 -7.67 12.67
N VAL A 178 -5.90 -8.99 12.70
CA VAL A 178 -4.82 -9.66 13.41
C VAL A 178 -3.65 -9.88 12.47
N PHE A 179 -2.55 -9.17 12.70
CA PHE A 179 -1.29 -9.34 11.97
C PHE A 179 -0.45 -10.41 12.66
N ASP A 180 -0.67 -11.65 12.24
CA ASP A 180 -0.03 -12.84 12.78
C ASP A 180 1.25 -13.18 12.00
N THR A 181 2.18 -12.23 12.03
CA THR A 181 3.52 -12.42 11.47
C THR A 181 4.44 -13.02 12.55
N PRO A 182 5.24 -14.05 12.24
CA PRO A 182 6.13 -14.69 13.21
C PRO A 182 6.98 -13.71 14.01
N THR A 183 7.08 -13.90 15.33
CA THR A 183 7.78 -12.99 16.25
C THR A 183 9.23 -12.74 15.85
N LYS A 184 9.95 -13.77 15.36
CA LYS A 184 11.33 -13.64 14.87
C LYS A 184 11.43 -12.67 13.69
N LEU A 185 10.47 -12.72 12.76
CA LEU A 185 10.43 -11.82 11.61
C LEU A 185 10.07 -10.39 12.03
N CYS A 186 9.13 -10.23 12.97
CA CYS A 186 8.80 -8.94 13.57
C CYS A 186 10.01 -8.30 14.27
N GLU A 187 10.80 -9.08 15.01
CA GLU A 187 12.04 -8.65 15.65
C GLU A 187 13.07 -8.18 14.62
N ALA A 188 13.32 -8.98 13.57
CA ALA A 188 14.24 -8.61 12.50
C ALA A 188 13.82 -7.29 11.82
N ARG A 189 12.53 -7.16 11.48
CA ARG A 189 11.97 -5.94 10.89
C ARG A 189 12.13 -4.73 11.80
N ALA A 190 11.83 -4.87 13.09
CA ALA A 190 11.92 -3.77 14.04
C ALA A 190 13.35 -3.30 14.29
N MET A 191 14.32 -4.23 14.31
CA MET A 191 15.74 -3.92 14.45
C MET A 191 16.32 -3.13 13.26
N GLN A 192 15.70 -3.23 12.09
CA GLN A 192 16.13 -2.56 10.85
C GLN A 192 15.41 -1.23 10.58
N ARG A 193 14.42 -0.84 11.40
CA ARG A 193 13.68 0.42 11.19
C ARG A 193 14.56 1.62 11.55
N ALA A 194 14.77 2.50 10.58
CA ALA A 194 15.46 3.77 10.76
C ALA A 194 14.62 4.80 11.55
N ASP A 195 13.29 4.68 11.48
CA ASP A 195 12.34 5.74 11.86
C ASP A 195 11.56 5.43 13.15
N HIS A 196 12.20 4.85 14.17
CA HIS A 196 11.52 4.67 15.47
C HIS A 196 11.89 5.80 16.44
N SER A 197 10.90 6.64 16.76
CA SER A 197 11.00 7.77 17.70
C SER A 197 11.16 7.37 19.18
N THR A 198 10.90 6.13 19.57
CA THR A 198 10.77 5.73 20.98
C THR A 198 11.85 4.74 21.45
N LEU A 199 12.48 3.97 20.55
CA LEU A 199 13.54 3.01 20.90
C LEU A 199 14.58 2.89 19.78
N PRO A 200 15.85 3.31 19.98
CA PRO A 200 16.90 3.05 19.01
C PRO A 200 17.16 1.54 18.85
N PRO A 201 17.62 1.08 17.66
CA PRO A 201 17.92 -0.32 17.40
C PRO A 201 18.84 -0.93 18.48
N GLY A 202 18.46 -2.09 19.03
CA GLY A 202 19.25 -2.75 20.06
C GLY A 202 18.45 -3.63 21.02
N ARG A 203 19.07 -3.98 22.16
CA ARG A 203 18.51 -4.90 23.18
C ARG A 203 17.11 -4.50 23.66
N ARG A 204 16.82 -3.19 23.71
CA ARG A 204 15.52 -2.66 24.17
C ARG A 204 14.38 -3.01 23.20
N VAL A 205 14.64 -3.06 21.90
CA VAL A 205 13.65 -3.45 20.87
C VAL A 205 13.28 -4.93 21.05
N LYS A 206 14.29 -5.80 21.23
CA LYS A 206 14.07 -7.23 21.47
C LYS A 206 13.22 -7.48 22.72
N LEU A 207 13.56 -6.82 23.83
CA LEU A 207 12.81 -6.93 25.08
C LEU A 207 11.37 -6.43 24.94
N ALA A 208 11.15 -5.31 24.25
CA ALA A 208 9.81 -4.79 23.99
C ALA A 208 8.97 -5.77 23.15
N ILE A 209 9.55 -6.35 22.10
CA ILE A 209 8.87 -7.33 21.24
C ILE A 209 8.55 -8.60 22.00
N HIS A 210 9.51 -9.11 22.79
CA HIS A 210 9.27 -10.28 23.63
C HIS A 210 8.14 -10.03 24.64
N GLN A 211 8.17 -8.88 25.33
CA GLN A 211 7.11 -8.48 26.26
C GLN A 211 5.74 -8.39 25.58
N HIS A 212 5.68 -7.75 24.40
CA HIS A 212 4.46 -7.66 23.61
C HIS A 212 3.97 -9.03 23.15
N SER A 213 4.87 -9.92 22.74
CA SER A 213 4.53 -11.28 22.30
C SER A 213 4.02 -12.15 23.45
N SER A 214 4.63 -12.06 24.64
CA SER A 214 4.22 -12.87 25.80
C SER A 214 2.89 -12.44 26.41
N THR A 215 2.47 -11.20 26.15
CA THR A 215 1.21 -10.62 26.66
C THR A 215 0.13 -10.50 25.60
N PHE A 216 0.39 -10.99 24.38
CA PHE A 216 -0.55 -10.87 23.27
C PHE A 216 -1.70 -11.87 23.42
N GLU A 217 -2.91 -11.34 23.55
CA GLU A 217 -4.17 -12.08 23.53
C GLU A 217 -4.82 -11.89 22.16
N TYR A 218 -5.13 -12.99 21.47
CA TYR A 218 -5.85 -12.94 20.20
C TYR A 218 -7.27 -12.37 20.41
N PRO A 219 -7.78 -11.54 19.47
CA PRO A 219 -9.15 -11.04 19.51
C PRO A 219 -10.17 -12.18 19.47
N ASP A 220 -11.28 -11.99 20.18
CA ASP A 220 -12.45 -12.87 20.18
C ASP A 220 -13.72 -12.08 19.84
N LEU A 221 -14.69 -12.70 19.17
CA LEU A 221 -15.96 -12.06 18.82
C LEU A 221 -16.76 -11.66 20.07
N ALA A 222 -16.59 -12.39 21.18
CA ALA A 222 -17.22 -12.08 22.47
C ALA A 222 -16.76 -10.73 23.06
N GLU A 223 -15.67 -10.14 22.58
CA GLU A 223 -15.24 -8.79 22.97
C GLU A 223 -16.16 -7.68 22.41
N GLY A 224 -16.96 -8.00 21.38
CA GLY A 224 -17.85 -7.05 20.69
C GLY A 224 -17.43 -6.75 19.26
N PHE A 225 -16.44 -7.46 18.70
CA PHE A 225 -16.13 -7.41 17.28
C PHE A 225 -17.22 -8.12 16.47
N GLN A 226 -17.57 -7.56 15.32
CA GLN A 226 -18.48 -8.20 14.36
C GLN A 226 -17.73 -9.09 13.37
N THR A 227 -16.45 -8.77 13.14
CA THR A 227 -15.58 -9.49 12.21
C THR A 227 -14.15 -9.52 12.75
N ILE A 228 -13.48 -10.65 12.54
CA ILE A 228 -12.06 -10.82 12.82
C ILE A 228 -11.39 -11.32 11.55
N VAL A 229 -10.33 -10.66 11.13
CA VAL A 229 -9.54 -11.01 9.94
C VAL A 229 -8.12 -11.34 10.37
N ARG A 230 -7.64 -12.54 10.06
CA ARG A 230 -6.25 -12.93 10.30
C ARG A 230 -5.43 -12.73 9.04
N VAL A 231 -4.33 -12.01 9.19
CA VAL A 231 -3.40 -11.61 8.12
C VAL A 231 -2.01 -12.16 8.48
N THR A 232 -1.52 -13.10 7.69
CA THR A 232 -0.23 -13.77 7.90
C THR A 232 0.86 -13.35 6.92
N SER A 233 0.50 -12.69 5.82
CA SER A 233 1.42 -12.26 4.76
C SER A 233 1.19 -10.79 4.37
N VAL A 234 2.12 -10.24 3.58
CA VAL A 234 2.00 -8.87 3.06
C VAL A 234 0.91 -8.81 2.00
N GLU A 235 0.80 -9.87 1.21
CA GLU A 235 -0.14 -10.07 0.12
C GLU A 235 -1.57 -10.10 0.66
N ALA A 236 -1.82 -10.90 1.71
CA ALA A 236 -3.11 -10.92 2.42
C ALA A 236 -3.49 -9.54 3.00
N ALA A 237 -2.49 -8.79 3.47
CA ALA A 237 -2.73 -7.43 3.94
C ALA A 237 -3.15 -6.50 2.79
N LEU A 238 -2.52 -6.62 1.62
CA LEU A 238 -2.83 -5.82 0.43
C LEU A 238 -4.20 -6.17 -0.14
N GLU A 239 -4.58 -7.44 -0.18
CA GLU A 239 -5.93 -7.82 -0.60
C GLU A 239 -7.02 -7.30 0.35
N LEU A 240 -6.76 -7.34 1.66
CA LEU A 240 -7.65 -6.71 2.63
C LEU A 240 -7.74 -5.19 2.42
N VAL A 241 -6.64 -4.54 2.00
CA VAL A 241 -6.68 -3.13 1.57
C VAL A 241 -7.61 -2.95 0.37
N GLU A 242 -7.57 -3.85 -0.61
CA GLU A 242 -8.46 -3.78 -1.78
C GLU A 242 -9.93 -3.94 -1.40
N MET A 243 -10.26 -4.88 -0.51
CA MET A 243 -11.64 -5.06 -0.03
C MET A 243 -12.16 -3.86 0.78
N LEU A 244 -11.29 -3.21 1.56
CA LEU A 244 -11.68 -2.09 2.44
C LEU A 244 -11.61 -0.72 1.78
N SER A 245 -11.11 -0.65 0.54
CA SER A 245 -10.99 0.60 -0.21
C SER A 245 -11.83 0.56 -1.49
N PRO A 246 -12.29 1.73 -1.97
CA PRO A 246 -12.96 1.78 -3.26
C PRO A 246 -12.02 1.37 -4.39
N PRO A 247 -12.57 0.92 -5.53
CA PRO A 247 -11.77 0.72 -6.74
C PRO A 247 -11.09 2.02 -7.13
N LEU A 248 -9.83 1.90 -7.58
CA LEU A 248 -9.09 3.05 -8.07
C LEU A 248 -9.64 3.43 -9.45
N PRO A 249 -10.02 4.71 -9.66
CA PRO A 249 -10.28 5.21 -11.00
C PRO A 249 -8.96 5.26 -11.77
N LEU A 250 -9.05 5.52 -13.07
CA LEU A 250 -7.86 5.80 -13.88
C LEU A 250 -7.06 6.95 -13.26
N LEU A 251 -5.86 6.64 -12.78
CA LEU A 251 -4.96 7.64 -12.20
C LEU A 251 -4.23 8.35 -13.33
N LYS A 252 -4.65 9.58 -13.62
CA LYS A 252 -3.98 10.45 -14.60
C LYS A 252 -2.58 10.80 -14.11
N PHE A 253 -1.62 10.84 -15.03
CA PHE A 253 -0.27 11.27 -14.70
C PHE A 253 -0.28 12.75 -14.24
N PRO A 254 0.57 13.14 -13.26
CA PRO A 254 0.68 14.53 -12.83
C PRO A 254 0.93 15.44 -14.04
N ARG A 255 0.15 16.53 -14.13
CA ARG A 255 0.31 17.53 -15.19
C ARG A 255 0.91 18.80 -14.60
N THR A 256 1.98 19.29 -15.20
CA THR A 256 2.48 20.64 -14.90
C THR A 256 1.55 21.64 -15.56
N ALA A 257 0.96 22.54 -14.78
CA ALA A 257 0.15 23.60 -15.33
C ALA A 257 1.05 24.71 -15.90
N HIS A 258 0.71 25.20 -17.09
CA HIS A 258 1.34 26.34 -17.73
C HIS A 258 1.01 27.62 -16.96
N LEU A 259 2.00 28.47 -16.73
CA LEU A 259 1.78 29.79 -16.13
C LEU A 259 1.17 30.76 -17.15
N ILE A 260 1.57 30.65 -18.42
CA ILE A 260 1.12 31.47 -19.54
C ILE A 260 1.07 30.56 -20.77
N ASP A 261 0.03 30.71 -21.60
CA ASP A 261 -0.03 30.08 -22.91
C ASP A 261 0.67 30.97 -23.95
N LEU A 262 1.76 30.47 -24.53
CA LEU A 262 2.54 31.16 -25.56
C LEU A 262 2.13 30.74 -26.99
N GLY A 263 1.00 30.06 -27.16
CA GLY A 263 0.45 29.62 -28.44
C GLY A 263 0.72 28.15 -28.79
N ALA A 264 1.27 27.38 -27.84
CA ALA A 264 1.53 25.94 -27.99
C ALA A 264 0.68 25.08 -27.05
N ALA A 265 -0.10 25.69 -26.14
CA ALA A 265 -1.00 24.93 -25.29
C ALA A 265 -2.20 24.43 -26.10
N THR A 266 -2.64 23.23 -25.77
CA THR A 266 -3.81 22.57 -26.34
C THR A 266 -4.95 22.54 -25.31
N SER A 267 -6.14 22.10 -25.72
CA SER A 267 -7.26 21.88 -24.80
C SER A 267 -6.95 20.86 -23.69
N ASP A 268 -5.90 20.05 -23.86
CA ASP A 268 -5.44 19.05 -22.91
C ASP A 268 -4.49 19.61 -21.84
N ASP A 269 -4.05 20.87 -21.95
CA ASP A 269 -3.10 21.50 -21.04
C ASP A 269 -3.81 22.24 -19.90
N LEU A 270 -3.20 22.23 -18.71
CA LEU A 270 -3.70 22.98 -17.55
C LEU A 270 -3.07 24.36 -17.56
N ILE A 271 -3.85 25.43 -17.40
CA ILE A 271 -3.35 26.79 -17.21
C ILE A 271 -3.56 27.17 -15.75
N SER A 272 -2.49 27.61 -15.08
CA SER A 272 -2.52 28.02 -13.67
C SER A 272 -2.57 29.53 -13.58
N CYS A 273 -3.67 30.06 -13.04
CA CYS A 273 -3.83 31.49 -12.78
C CYS A 273 -3.15 31.86 -11.45
N VAL A 274 -1.82 31.71 -11.33
CA VAL A 274 -1.10 32.09 -10.11
C VAL A 274 -0.57 33.50 -10.28
N SER A 275 -1.03 34.43 -9.44
CA SER A 275 -0.36 35.72 -9.28
C SER A 275 0.95 35.48 -8.52
N LEU A 276 2.07 35.48 -9.22
CA LEU A 276 3.38 35.40 -8.58
C LEU A 276 3.57 36.69 -7.75
N PRO A 277 3.92 36.60 -6.46
CA PRO A 277 4.31 37.77 -5.70
C PRO A 277 5.59 38.33 -6.32
N ALA A 278 5.49 39.49 -6.97
CA ALA A 278 6.59 40.20 -7.57
C ALA A 278 7.10 41.25 -6.59
N ASP A 279 7.78 40.83 -5.52
CA ASP A 279 8.65 41.71 -4.75
C ASP A 279 10.10 41.58 -5.25
N GLU A 280 10.92 42.61 -5.03
CA GLU A 280 12.32 42.65 -5.49
C GLU A 280 13.21 41.54 -4.88
N ASN A 281 12.72 40.84 -3.84
CA ASN A 281 13.44 39.77 -3.15
C ASN A 281 13.02 38.35 -3.60
N THR A 282 12.03 38.20 -4.49
CA THR A 282 11.58 36.90 -4.96
C THR A 282 12.49 36.37 -6.07
N THR A 283 13.24 35.30 -5.78
CA THR A 283 14.03 34.58 -6.79
C THR A 283 13.14 33.58 -7.53
N ILE A 284 12.97 33.78 -8.85
CA ILE A 284 12.25 32.85 -9.72
C ILE A 284 13.26 31.90 -10.39
N VAL A 285 13.07 30.59 -10.24
CA VAL A 285 13.85 29.58 -10.95
C VAL A 285 13.01 29.01 -12.10
N ILE A 286 13.48 29.21 -13.32
CA ILE A 286 12.88 28.65 -14.53
C ILE A 286 13.71 27.43 -14.93
N ALA A 287 13.07 26.27 -15.01
CA ALA A 287 13.68 25.04 -15.48
C ALA A 287 12.99 24.58 -16.76
N GLU A 288 13.77 24.05 -17.70
CA GLU A 288 13.25 23.39 -18.89
C GLU A 288 12.47 22.13 -18.47
N LYS A 289 11.28 21.97 -19.04
CA LYS A 289 10.46 20.79 -18.83
C LYS A 289 10.94 19.69 -19.76
N LEU A 290 11.59 18.68 -19.21
CA LEU A 290 11.89 17.43 -19.91
C LEU A 290 10.61 16.57 -19.95
N ASP A 291 9.74 16.83 -20.93
CA ASP A 291 8.53 16.03 -21.15
C ASP A 291 8.87 14.73 -21.92
N GLY A 292 8.67 13.60 -21.26
CA GLY A 292 8.59 12.29 -21.90
C GLY A 292 7.15 11.89 -22.18
N ALA A 293 6.91 11.05 -23.19
CA ALA A 293 5.63 10.38 -23.35
C ALA A 293 5.37 9.48 -22.12
N ASN A 294 4.42 9.88 -21.27
CA ASN A 294 4.07 9.11 -20.08
C ASN A 294 3.14 7.97 -20.46
N MET A 295 3.67 6.74 -20.41
CA MET A 295 2.92 5.51 -20.60
C MET A 295 2.87 4.73 -19.30
N GLY A 296 1.68 4.30 -18.91
CA GLY A 296 1.48 3.35 -17.81
C GLY A 296 1.07 2.00 -18.37
N ILE A 297 1.59 0.93 -17.78
CA ILE A 297 1.18 -0.44 -18.09
C ILE A 297 0.68 -1.02 -16.77
N SER A 298 -0.53 -1.58 -16.79
CA SER A 298 -1.16 -2.24 -15.64
C SER A 298 -1.93 -3.48 -16.11
N LEU A 299 -2.41 -4.29 -15.17
CA LEU A 299 -3.33 -5.39 -15.44
C LEU A 299 -4.74 -5.03 -14.95
N SER A 300 -5.77 -5.39 -15.71
CA SER A 300 -7.16 -5.32 -15.27
C SER A 300 -7.50 -6.45 -14.28
N ALA A 301 -8.70 -6.41 -13.69
CA ALA A 301 -9.15 -7.41 -12.71
C ALA A 301 -9.27 -8.84 -13.28
N ASP A 302 -9.44 -8.96 -14.60
CA ASP A 302 -9.43 -10.22 -15.37
C ASP A 302 -8.04 -10.56 -15.93
N GLY A 303 -7.01 -9.77 -15.60
CA GLY A 303 -5.61 -10.05 -15.95
C GLY A 303 -5.21 -9.61 -17.37
N ALA A 304 -6.03 -8.81 -18.06
CA ALA A 304 -5.67 -8.26 -19.37
C ALA A 304 -4.69 -7.08 -19.24
N LEU A 305 -3.81 -6.93 -20.24
CA LEU A 305 -2.89 -5.80 -20.30
C LEU A 305 -3.67 -4.50 -20.56
N VAL A 306 -3.56 -3.55 -19.64
CA VAL A 306 -4.13 -2.21 -19.77
C VAL A 306 -2.98 -1.23 -19.97
N VAL A 307 -2.90 -0.64 -21.16
CA VAL A 307 -1.96 0.42 -21.45
C VAL A 307 -2.67 1.76 -21.33
N GLN A 308 -2.10 2.70 -20.60
CA GLN A 308 -2.64 4.04 -20.43
C GLN A 308 -1.65 5.10 -20.92
N ASN A 309 -2.16 6.14 -21.57
CA ASN A 309 -1.42 7.38 -21.79
C ASN A 309 -1.64 8.30 -20.56
N ARG A 310 -1.16 9.54 -20.64
CA ARG A 310 -1.38 10.63 -19.67
C ARG A 310 -2.81 10.77 -19.11
N SER A 311 -3.84 10.49 -19.91
CA SER A 311 -5.24 10.87 -19.60
C SER A 311 -6.29 9.77 -19.75
N HIS A 312 -6.01 8.69 -20.49
CA HIS A 312 -6.96 7.64 -20.86
C HIS A 312 -6.27 6.31 -21.12
N VAL A 313 -7.02 5.21 -20.99
CA VAL A 313 -6.60 3.88 -21.45
C VAL A 313 -6.53 3.91 -22.97
N ILE A 314 -5.47 3.33 -23.52
CA ILE A 314 -5.21 3.20 -24.94
C ILE A 314 -5.67 1.83 -25.40
N SER A 315 -6.28 1.79 -26.58
CA SER A 315 -6.59 0.58 -27.33
C SER A 315 -6.07 0.72 -28.76
N CYS A 316 -5.96 -0.41 -29.47
CA CYS A 316 -5.57 -0.43 -30.88
C CYS A 316 -6.50 0.44 -31.77
N GLU A 317 -7.74 0.63 -31.35
CA GLU A 317 -8.73 1.49 -32.03
C GLU A 317 -8.52 2.98 -31.76
N THR A 318 -8.00 3.35 -30.59
CA THR A 318 -7.92 4.74 -30.13
C THR A 318 -6.55 5.40 -30.39
N HIS A 319 -5.50 4.63 -30.70
CA HIS A 319 -4.16 5.20 -30.94
C HIS A 319 -3.37 4.47 -32.04
N ARG A 320 -3.20 5.14 -33.19
CA ARG A 320 -2.58 4.58 -34.42
C ARG A 320 -1.15 4.03 -34.24
N GLN A 321 -0.40 4.48 -33.24
CA GLN A 321 0.98 4.03 -33.02
C GLN A 321 1.11 2.64 -32.35
N GLN A 322 0.04 2.09 -31.77
CA GLN A 322 0.04 0.70 -31.25
C GLN A 322 -0.51 -0.32 -32.26
N GLY A 323 -1.09 0.12 -33.37
CA GLY A 323 -1.69 -0.73 -34.40
C GLY A 323 -0.72 -1.59 -35.23
N THR A 324 0.55 -1.72 -34.83
CA THR A 324 1.56 -2.46 -35.62
C THR A 324 2.19 -3.66 -34.91
N ARG A 325 1.76 -4.05 -33.69
CA ARG A 325 2.35 -5.24 -33.03
C ARG A 325 1.41 -6.35 -32.55
N GLU A 326 0.08 -6.21 -32.61
CA GLU A 326 -0.83 -7.29 -32.15
C GLU A 326 -2.04 -7.55 -33.08
N CYS A 327 -1.88 -7.39 -34.40
CA CYS A 327 -2.89 -7.83 -35.38
C CYS A 327 -2.50 -9.08 -36.19
N ASN A 328 -1.43 -9.79 -35.84
CA ASN A 328 -1.09 -11.07 -36.47
C ASN A 328 -0.64 -12.08 -35.41
N THR A 329 -1.61 -12.72 -34.76
CA THR A 329 -1.78 -14.19 -34.59
C THR A 329 -2.90 -14.47 -33.59
#